data_AF-A0A962YP72-F1
#
_entry.id   AF-A0A962YP72-F1
#
_cell.length_a   1.000
_cell.length_b   1.000
_cell.length_c   1.000
_cell.angle_alpha   90.00
_cell.angle_beta   90.00
_cell.angle_gamma   90.00
#
_symmetry.space_group_name_H-M   'P 1'
#
loop_
_entity.id
_entity.type
_entity.pdbx_description
1 polymer ?
#
loop_
_entity_poly.entity_id
_entity_poly.type
_entity_poly.pdbx_seq_one_letter_code
_entity_poly.pdbx_strand_id
1 'polypeptide(L)'
;MPLDWPFSAVCWWTFCQPHLPEHSLGEEPVLIVHVFVHVKPDCIEAFKNASLENARNSIQEPGIIRFDVIQQTDDPTRFVLIEIYSTVDAPSQHKETAHYATWRDAVADMMAEPRSSVKYVNLFPDDPGWDYPAED
;
A
#
# COMPACT_ATOMS: atom_id res chain seq x y z
N MET A 1 58.09 -23.46 23.72
CA MET A 1 57.43 -22.74 24.82
C MET A 1 57.09 -21.35 24.33
N PRO A 2 55.90 -20.83 24.68
CA PRO A 2 54.91 -20.37 23.70
C PRO A 2 54.91 -18.86 23.44
N LEU A 3 54.32 -18.49 22.29
CA LEU A 3 53.91 -17.14 21.94
C LEU A 3 52.68 -16.75 22.76
N ASP A 4 52.72 -15.58 23.40
CA ASP A 4 51.54 -14.91 23.96
C ASP A 4 51.60 -13.40 23.66
N TRP A 5 50.75 -12.93 22.74
CA TRP A 5 50.34 -11.54 22.60
C TRP A 5 48.80 -11.51 22.57
N PRO A 6 48.13 -10.63 23.33
CA PRO A 6 46.68 -10.65 23.44
C PRO A 6 46.00 -10.04 22.20
N PHE A 7 45.05 -10.78 21.65
CA PHE A 7 44.07 -10.29 20.68
C PHE A 7 43.02 -9.42 21.40
N SER A 8 42.91 -8.16 20.98
CA SER A 8 41.66 -7.40 21.11
C SER A 8 41.29 -6.84 19.74
N ALA A 9 40.54 -7.62 18.98
CA ALA A 9 39.86 -7.16 17.77
C ALA A 9 38.54 -6.50 18.19
N VAL A 10 38.55 -5.18 18.32
CA VAL A 10 37.31 -4.39 18.28
C VAL A 10 37.16 -3.95 16.83
N CYS A 11 36.26 -4.62 16.11
CA CYS A 11 35.91 -4.30 14.73
C CYS A 11 35.31 -2.90 14.65
N TRP A 12 35.99 -2.02 13.93
CA TRP A 12 35.55 -0.68 13.57
C TRP A 12 34.50 -0.72 12.46
N TRP A 13 33.28 -1.18 12.76
CA TRP A 13 32.16 -1.21 11.81
C TRP A 13 30.83 -0.83 12.47
N THR A 14 30.76 0.30 13.18
CA THR A 14 29.48 0.78 13.79
C THR A 14 29.29 2.30 13.78
N PHE A 15 29.91 3.02 12.85
CA PHE A 15 29.62 4.45 12.66
C PHE A 15 29.37 4.75 11.18
N CYS A 16 28.16 4.45 10.71
CA CYS A 16 27.46 5.08 9.57
C CYS A 16 26.18 4.30 9.19
N GLN A 17 25.31 3.99 10.15
CA GLN A 17 23.90 3.80 9.83
C GLN A 17 23.19 5.11 10.18
N PRO A 18 22.51 5.79 9.23
CA PRO A 18 21.65 6.90 9.59
C PRO A 18 20.61 6.36 10.57
N HIS A 19 20.51 6.99 11.74
CA HIS A 19 19.49 6.67 12.73
C HIS A 19 18.12 6.82 12.07
N LEU A 20 17.49 5.68 11.75
CA LEU A 20 16.05 5.66 11.61
C LEU A 20 15.48 6.02 12.99
N PRO A 21 14.50 6.94 13.08
CA PRO A 21 13.90 7.26 14.36
C PRO A 21 13.32 6.00 14.99
N GLU A 22 13.62 5.81 16.28
CA GLU A 22 13.01 4.78 17.13
C GLU A 22 11.49 5.02 17.12
N HIS A 23 10.75 4.19 16.38
CA HIS A 23 9.30 4.11 16.55
C HIS A 23 9.04 3.70 18.01
N SER A 24 8.29 4.52 18.75
CA SER A 24 7.79 4.15 20.06
C SER A 24 7.04 2.83 19.94
N LEU A 25 7.49 1.80 20.65
CA LEU A 25 6.88 0.48 20.71
C LEU A 25 5.39 0.62 21.09
N GLY A 26 4.48 0.54 20.10
CA GLY A 26 3.04 0.60 20.36
C GLY A 26 2.13 0.73 19.14
N GLU A 27 2.55 1.40 18.06
CA GLU A 27 1.74 1.57 16.84
C GLU A 27 2.48 1.00 15.63
N GLU A 28 1.87 0.00 14.98
CA GLU A 28 2.33 -0.53 13.71
C GLU A 28 2.14 0.55 12.62
N PRO A 29 3.13 0.77 11.74
CA PRO A 29 3.04 1.82 10.72
C PRO A 29 1.90 1.55 9.74
N VAL A 30 1.26 2.62 9.26
CA VAL A 30 0.26 2.57 8.20
C VAL A 30 0.81 1.85 6.97
N LEU A 31 0.08 0.84 6.48
CA LEU A 31 0.43 0.10 5.28
C LEU A 31 -0.17 0.78 4.05
N ILE A 32 0.68 1.18 3.11
CA ILE A 32 0.26 1.74 1.81
C ILE A 32 0.53 0.69 0.73
N VAL A 33 -0.47 0.39 -0.10
CA VAL A 33 -0.34 -0.52 -1.23
C VAL A 33 -0.69 0.22 -2.51
N HIS A 34 0.26 0.29 -3.44
CA HIS A 34 -0.02 0.71 -4.81
C HIS A 34 -0.29 -0.53 -5.65
N VAL A 35 -1.52 -0.67 -6.15
CA VAL A 35 -1.88 -1.73 -7.09
C VAL A 35 -1.85 -1.16 -8.50
N PHE A 36 -0.90 -1.63 -9.30
CA PHE A 36 -0.75 -1.24 -10.69
C PHE A 36 -1.64 -2.08 -11.57
N VAL A 37 -2.46 -1.40 -12.38
CA VAL A 37 -3.44 -2.04 -13.25
C VAL A 37 -3.26 -1.52 -14.67
N HIS A 38 -3.29 -2.45 -15.62
CA HIS A 38 -3.29 -2.14 -17.04
C HIS A 38 -4.41 -2.94 -17.70
N VAL A 39 -5.39 -2.21 -18.24
CA VAL A 39 -6.62 -2.78 -18.79
C VAL A 39 -6.58 -2.81 -20.31
N LYS A 40 -7.45 -3.62 -20.92
CA LYS A 40 -7.67 -3.60 -22.36
C LYS A 40 -8.29 -2.25 -22.78
N PRO A 41 -7.93 -1.69 -23.97
CA PRO A 41 -8.39 -0.37 -24.39
C PRO A 41 -9.91 -0.20 -24.47
N ASP A 42 -10.65 -1.28 -24.74
CA ASP A 42 -12.11 -1.32 -24.82
C ASP A 42 -12.80 -1.46 -23.44
N CYS A 43 -12.03 -1.68 -22.38
CA CYS A 43 -12.54 -1.93 -21.02
C CYS A 43 -12.39 -0.73 -20.08
N ILE A 44 -11.84 0.40 -20.53
CA ILE A 44 -11.51 1.58 -19.69
C ILE A 44 -12.70 2.04 -18.85
N GLU A 45 -13.85 2.32 -19.47
CA GLU A 45 -15.02 2.84 -18.76
C GLU A 45 -15.67 1.79 -17.85
N ALA A 46 -15.66 0.52 -18.25
CA ALA A 46 -16.15 -0.57 -17.42
C ALA A 46 -15.29 -0.74 -16.15
N PHE A 47 -13.96 -0.67 -16.30
CA PHE A 47 -13.03 -0.74 -15.18
C PHE A 47 -13.17 0.45 -14.23
N LYS A 48 -13.33 1.67 -14.76
CA LYS A 48 -13.61 2.88 -13.95
C LYS A 48 -14.85 2.69 -13.10
N ASN A 49 -15.97 2.29 -13.71
CA ASN A 49 -17.24 2.12 -13.01
C ASN A 49 -17.13 1.07 -11.89
N ALA A 50 -16.55 -0.11 -12.19
CA ALA A 50 -16.37 -1.17 -11.21
C ALA A 50 -15.45 -0.74 -10.06
N SER A 51 -14.34 -0.06 -10.37
CA SER A 51 -13.34 0.33 -9.36
C SER A 51 -13.81 1.50 -8.49
N LEU A 52 -14.58 2.45 -9.05
CA LEU A 52 -15.19 3.53 -8.27
C LEU A 52 -16.24 3.00 -7.31
N GLU A 53 -17.02 2.00 -7.70
CA GLU A 53 -17.96 1.33 -6.79
C GLU A 53 -17.23 0.59 -5.67
N ASN A 54 -16.15 -0.14 -6.00
CA ASN A 54 -15.30 -0.77 -4.99
C ASN A 54 -14.79 0.28 -3.99
N ALA A 55 -14.16 1.35 -4.49
CA ALA A 55 -13.58 2.40 -3.67
C ALA A 55 -14.58 3.06 -2.71
N ARG A 56 -15.79 3.39 -3.18
CA ARG A 56 -16.84 4.02 -2.36
C ARG A 56 -17.32 3.13 -1.22
N ASN A 57 -17.30 1.81 -1.40
CA ASN A 57 -17.62 0.86 -0.34
C ASN A 57 -16.42 0.63 0.57
N SER A 58 -15.20 0.58 0.02
CA SER A 58 -13.98 0.35 0.79
C SER A 58 -13.65 1.48 1.77
N ILE A 59 -13.91 2.74 1.43
CA ILE A 59 -13.70 3.86 2.38
C ILE A 59 -14.64 3.81 3.60
N GLN A 60 -15.64 2.93 3.61
CA GLN A 60 -16.53 2.72 4.76
C GLN A 60 -16.04 1.59 5.67
N GLU A 61 -15.00 0.85 5.27
CA GLU A 61 -14.48 -0.27 6.02
C GLU A 61 -13.62 0.19 7.21
N PRO A 62 -13.74 -0.48 8.38
CA PRO A 62 -12.82 -0.28 9.47
C PRO A 62 -11.38 -0.56 9.03
N GLY A 63 -10.50 0.43 9.21
CA GLY A 63 -9.07 0.29 8.96
C GLY A 63 -8.62 0.60 7.53
N ILE A 64 -9.51 1.05 6.64
CA ILE A 64 -9.15 1.68 5.37
C ILE A 64 -9.18 3.20 5.56
N ILE A 65 -8.00 3.83 5.48
CA ILE A 65 -7.83 5.29 5.59
C ILE A 65 -8.11 5.94 4.23
N ARG A 66 -7.57 5.35 3.15
CA ARG A 66 -7.81 5.79 1.76
C ARG A 66 -7.96 4.63 0.81
N PHE A 67 -8.71 4.90 -0.25
CA PHE A 67 -8.88 4.02 -1.39
C PHE A 67 -8.96 4.87 -2.66
N ASP A 68 -7.81 5.39 -3.11
CA ASP A 68 -7.77 6.31 -4.24
C ASP A 68 -7.72 5.51 -5.55
N VAL A 69 -8.55 5.88 -6.52
CA VAL A 69 -8.52 5.32 -7.88
C VAL A 69 -8.02 6.41 -8.81
N ILE A 70 -6.79 6.28 -9.28
CA ILE A 70 -6.17 7.26 -10.17
C ILE A 70 -5.86 6.65 -11.54
N GLN A 71 -5.95 7.49 -12.57
CA GLN A 71 -5.66 7.13 -13.95
C GLN A 71 -4.40 7.85 -14.42
N GLN A 72 -3.53 7.13 -15.12
CA GLN A 72 -2.32 7.69 -15.70
C GLN A 72 -2.67 8.68 -16.83
N THR A 73 -1.99 9.83 -16.86
CA THR A 73 -2.33 10.95 -17.77
C THR A 73 -1.90 10.72 -19.21
N ASP A 74 -0.81 10.00 -19.43
CA ASP A 74 -0.21 9.71 -20.73
C ASP A 74 -0.60 8.33 -21.28
N ASP A 75 -1.21 7.46 -20.46
CA ASP A 75 -1.75 6.18 -20.87
C ASP A 75 -3.11 5.90 -20.19
N PRO A 76 -4.24 6.13 -20.88
CA PRO A 76 -5.56 5.96 -20.27
C PRO A 76 -5.93 4.50 -19.98
N THR A 77 -5.15 3.52 -20.43
CA THR A 77 -5.36 2.11 -20.07
C THR A 77 -4.72 1.75 -18.72
N ARG A 78 -3.99 2.68 -18.09
CA ARG A 78 -3.26 2.43 -16.85
C ARG A 78 -3.89 3.16 -15.66
N PHE A 79 -3.97 2.43 -14.56
CA PHE A 79 -4.55 2.89 -13.31
C PHE A 79 -3.67 2.48 -12.14
N VAL A 80 -3.77 3.23 -11.04
CA VAL A 80 -3.25 2.83 -9.74
C VAL A 80 -4.39 2.89 -8.74
N LEU A 81 -4.56 1.82 -7.97
CA LEU A 81 -5.37 1.86 -6.74
C LEU A 81 -4.39 2.08 -5.58
N ILE A 82 -4.58 3.16 -4.83
CA ILE A 82 -3.78 3.49 -3.65
C ILE A 82 -4.62 3.12 -2.44
N GLU A 83 -4.27 2.01 -1.81
CA GLU A 83 -4.97 1.46 -0.66
C GLU A 83 -4.14 1.75 0.59
N ILE A 84 -4.67 2.54 1.52
CA ILE A 84 -3.98 2.93 2.75
C ILE A 84 -4.71 2.33 3.94
N TYR A 85 -4.00 1.54 4.74
CA TYR A 85 -4.57 0.73 5.81
C TYR A 85 -3.97 1.10 7.17
N SER A 86 -4.81 1.32 8.17
CA SER A 86 -4.37 1.64 9.54
C SER A 86 -3.87 0.43 10.33
N THR A 87 -4.08 -0.80 9.82
CA THR A 87 -3.66 -2.04 10.46
C THR A 87 -3.18 -3.07 9.44
N VAL A 88 -2.34 -4.00 9.88
CA VAL A 88 -1.79 -5.09 9.04
C VAL A 88 -2.85 -6.09 8.56
N ASP A 89 -3.98 -6.22 9.27
CA ASP A 89 -5.05 -7.19 8.98
C ASP A 89 -6.13 -6.63 8.04
N ALA A 90 -6.24 -5.31 7.92
CA ALA A 90 -7.25 -4.67 7.08
C ALA A 90 -7.20 -5.09 5.60
N PRO A 91 -6.02 -5.31 4.96
CA PRO A 91 -5.97 -5.84 3.59
C PRO A 91 -6.58 -7.24 3.43
N SER A 92 -6.48 -8.09 4.45
CA SER A 92 -7.14 -9.41 4.43
C SER A 92 -8.65 -9.27 4.58
N GLN A 93 -9.10 -8.44 5.52
CA GLN A 93 -10.52 -8.18 5.77
C GLN A 93 -11.20 -7.58 4.53
N HIS A 94 -10.55 -6.61 3.88
CA HIS A 94 -11.02 -6.03 2.62
C HIS A 94 -11.28 -7.10 1.54
N LYS A 95 -10.38 -8.09 1.42
CA LYS A 95 -10.51 -9.17 0.44
C LYS A 95 -11.62 -10.18 0.74
N GLU A 96 -12.16 -10.16 1.95
CA GLU A 96 -13.30 -10.99 2.35
C GLU A 96 -14.65 -10.30 2.07
N THR A 97 -14.65 -9.02 1.71
CA THR A 97 -15.87 -8.26 1.49
C THR A 97 -16.59 -8.64 0.20
N ALA A 98 -17.92 -8.47 0.20
CA ALA A 98 -18.75 -8.73 -0.97
C ALA A 98 -18.44 -7.78 -2.14
N HIS A 99 -18.11 -6.52 -1.86
CA HIS A 99 -17.82 -5.54 -2.91
C HIS A 99 -16.45 -5.82 -3.55
N TYR A 100 -15.44 -6.24 -2.78
CA TYR A 100 -14.18 -6.71 -3.34
C TYR A 100 -14.37 -7.95 -4.23
N ALA A 101 -15.13 -8.96 -3.76
CA ALA A 101 -15.39 -10.15 -4.58
C ALA A 101 -16.09 -9.80 -5.90
N THR A 102 -17.11 -8.93 -5.83
CA THR A 102 -17.81 -8.41 -7.02
C THR A 102 -16.84 -7.70 -7.98
N TRP A 103 -16.00 -6.82 -7.46
CA TRP A 103 -15.00 -6.10 -8.26
C TRP A 103 -13.98 -7.04 -8.88
N ARG A 104 -13.38 -7.93 -8.08
CA ARG A 104 -12.37 -8.91 -8.52
C ARG A 104 -12.88 -9.72 -9.70
N ASP A 105 -14.11 -10.20 -9.62
CA ASP A 105 -14.71 -11.05 -10.66
C ASP A 105 -15.08 -10.22 -11.90
N ALA A 106 -15.63 -9.01 -11.71
CA ALA A 106 -15.98 -8.12 -12.82
C ALA A 106 -14.74 -7.72 -13.64
N VAL A 107 -13.62 -7.38 -13.00
CA VAL A 107 -12.44 -6.85 -13.69
C VAL A 107 -11.49 -7.93 -14.23
N ALA A 108 -11.71 -9.20 -13.91
CA ALA A 108 -10.80 -10.30 -14.24
C ALA A 108 -10.47 -10.36 -15.75
N ASP A 109 -11.49 -10.28 -16.59
CA ASP A 109 -11.34 -10.35 -18.05
C ASP A 109 -10.98 -9.01 -18.70
N MET A 110 -10.90 -7.93 -17.91
CA MET A 110 -10.54 -6.59 -18.39
C MET A 110 -9.03 -6.35 -18.44
N MET A 111 -8.23 -7.22 -17.81
CA MET A 111 -6.79 -7.04 -17.67
C MET A 111 -6.04 -7.30 -18.99
N ALA A 112 -5.15 -6.39 -19.37
CA ALA A 112 -4.20 -6.60 -20.46
C ALA A 112 -2.95 -7.37 -19.98
N GLU A 113 -2.58 -7.21 -18.71
CA GLU A 113 -1.53 -7.95 -18.02
C GLU A 113 -1.92 -8.18 -16.55
N PRO A 114 -1.33 -9.18 -15.86
CA PRO A 114 -1.61 -9.40 -14.44
C PRO A 114 -1.33 -8.14 -13.61
N ARG A 115 -2.25 -7.80 -12.70
CA ARG A 115 -2.05 -6.73 -11.71
C ARG A 115 -0.81 -7.02 -10.87
N SER A 116 -0.08 -5.97 -10.50
CA SER A 116 1.07 -6.06 -9.58
C SER A 116 0.90 -5.06 -8.44
N SER A 117 1.63 -5.25 -7.34
CA SER A 117 1.58 -4.29 -6.23
C SER A 117 2.93 -4.05 -5.57
N VAL A 118 3.09 -2.85 -5.01
CA VAL A 118 4.23 -2.46 -4.19
C VAL A 118 3.71 -1.91 -2.86
N LYS A 119 4.37 -2.27 -1.76
CA LYS A 119 4.02 -1.87 -0.40
C LYS A 119 4.96 -0.79 0.10
N TYR A 120 4.42 0.19 0.82
CA TYR A 120 5.14 1.30 1.42
C TYR A 120 4.69 1.52 2.87
N VAL A 121 5.48 2.30 3.60
CA VAL A 121 5.11 2.93 4.86
C VAL A 121 5.06 4.43 4.64
N ASN A 122 4.20 5.14 5.39
CA ASN A 122 4.21 6.59 5.35
C ASN A 122 5.47 7.15 6.05
N LEU A 123 5.99 8.24 5.50
CA LEU A 123 6.98 9.10 6.18
C LEU A 123 6.39 10.48 6.49
N PHE A 124 5.47 10.95 5.64
CA PHE A 124 4.69 12.16 5.83
C PHE A 124 3.41 12.10 4.96
N PRO A 125 2.27 12.63 5.42
CA PRO A 125 2.02 13.01 6.80
C PRO A 125 2.19 11.83 7.76
N ASP A 126 2.31 12.13 9.05
CA ASP A 126 2.14 11.13 10.09
C ASP A 126 0.73 10.52 10.00
N ASP A 127 0.50 9.42 10.71
CA ASP A 127 -0.67 8.56 10.54
C ASP A 127 -2.01 9.35 10.50
N PRO A 128 -2.28 10.32 11.41
CA PRO A 128 -3.53 11.09 11.41
C PRO A 128 -3.71 12.03 10.22
N GLY A 129 -2.62 12.46 9.56
CA GLY A 129 -2.74 13.39 8.43
C GLY A 129 -3.19 12.74 7.13
N TRP A 130 -3.35 11.42 7.10
CA TRP A 130 -3.90 10.70 5.95
C TRP A 130 -5.43 10.63 5.93
N ASP A 131 -6.10 10.92 7.05
CA ASP A 131 -7.56 10.89 7.11
C ASP A 131 -8.22 11.84 6.10
N TYR A 132 -9.42 11.47 5.63
CA TYR A 132 -10.26 12.42 4.91
C TYR A 132 -10.64 13.56 5.86
N PRO A 133 -10.58 14.83 5.43
CA PRO A 133 -11.04 15.93 6.25
C PRO A 133 -12.51 15.71 6.61
N ALA A 134 -12.87 16.00 7.86
CA ALA A 134 -14.27 16.01 8.27
C ALA A 134 -15.05 16.99 7.37
N GLU A 135 -16.25 16.60 6.91
CA GLU A 135 -17.15 17.54 6.23
C GLU A 135 -17.56 18.63 7.23
N ASP A 136 -17.41 19.91 6.84
CA ASP A 136 -17.84 21.09 7.60
C ASP A 136 -19.36 21.20 7.74
#